data_AF-A0A929BS94-F1
#
_entry.id   AF-A0A929BS94-F1
#
_cell.length_a   1.000
_cell.length_b   1.000
_cell.length_c   1.000
_cell.angle_alpha   90.00
_cell.angle_beta   90.00
_cell.angle_gamma   90.00
#
_symmetry.space_group_name_H-M   'P 1'
#
loop_
_entity.id
_entity.type
_entity.pdbx_description
1 polymer ?
#
loop_
_entity_poly.entity_id
_entity_poly.type
_entity_poly.pdbx_seq_one_letter_code
_entity_poly.pdbx_strand_id
1 'polypeptide(L)'
;MAMVDERMQILKMIESGQITAEEGTQLLEALKGEGRRQEERWSGSRGTGTRWLRVRVTDLETGQRKVNINLPWSLVSVGAKMGAHFAPAEIDLEEVMEAIHAGA
;
A
#
# COMPACT_ATOMS: atom_id res chain seq x y z
N MET A 1 6.46 12.48 -1.13
CA MET A 1 6.94 13.88 -1.31
C MET A 1 6.84 14.64 -0.01
N ALA A 2 5.65 14.76 0.62
CA ALA A 2 5.46 15.44 1.91
C ALA A 2 6.50 15.14 3.03
N MET A 3 6.81 13.86 3.27
CA MET A 3 7.76 13.46 4.33
C MET A 3 9.21 13.98 4.13
N VAL A 4 9.62 14.25 2.88
CA VAL A 4 10.96 14.81 2.60
C VAL A 4 10.99 16.30 2.92
N ASP A 5 9.89 17.00 2.65
CA ASP A 5 9.73 18.43 2.91
C ASP A 5 9.68 18.71 4.42
N GLU A 6 8.95 17.89 5.19
CA GLU A 6 8.85 18.00 6.66
C GLU A 6 10.20 17.73 7.34
N ARG A 7 10.95 16.74 6.86
CA ARG A 7 12.31 16.46 7.35
C ARG A 7 13.26 17.64 7.11
N MET A 8 13.16 18.29 5.94
CA MET A 8 13.97 19.46 5.61
C MET A 8 13.63 20.66 6.50
N GLN A 9 12.36 20.84 6.85
CA GLN A 9 11.91 21.90 7.74
C GLN A 9 12.49 21.75 9.16
N ILE A 10 12.50 20.54 9.72
CA ILE A 10 13.08 20.28 11.04
C ILE A 10 14.58 20.59 11.05
N LEU A 11 15.31 20.21 10.00
CA LEU A 11 16.74 20.51 9.89
C LEU A 11 17.03 22.02 9.84
N LYS A 12 16.19 22.79 9.13
CA LYS A 12 16.27 24.27 9.13
C LYS A 12 15.96 24.86 10.51
N MET A 13 15.04 24.28 11.27
CA MET A 13 14.75 24.72 12.63
C MET A 13 15.94 24.49 13.57
N ILE A 14 16.68 23.38 13.41
CA ILE A 14 17.93 23.13 14.14
C ILE A 14 19.02 24.14 13.72
N GLU A 15 19.20 24.36 12.41
CA GLU A 15 20.19 25.32 11.88
C GLU A 15 19.94 26.75 12.38
N SER A 16 18.68 27.17 12.42
CA SER A 16 18.26 28.47 12.94
C SER A 16 18.28 28.58 14.47
N GLY A 17 18.57 27.49 15.19
CA GLY A 17 18.60 27.45 16.66
C GLY A 17 17.24 27.54 17.34
N GLN A 18 16.14 27.35 16.60
CA GLN A 18 14.78 27.36 17.15
C GLN A 18 14.49 26.13 18.02
N ILE A 19 15.16 25.02 17.73
CA ILE A 19 15.08 23.76 18.50
C ILE A 19 16.48 23.20 18.70
N THR A 20 16.65 22.46 19.79
CA THR A 20 17.88 21.73 20.08
C THR A 20 18.03 20.48 19.23
N ALA A 21 19.25 19.94 19.12
CA ALA A 21 19.49 18.68 18.41
C ALA A 21 18.74 17.49 19.03
N GLU A 22 18.52 17.51 20.35
CA GLU A 22 17.76 16.49 21.07
C GLU A 22 16.26 16.55 20.73
N GLU A 23 15.67 17.75 20.73
CA GLU A 23 14.28 17.96 20.29
C GLU A 23 14.10 17.62 18.80
N GLY A 24 15.07 17.98 17.97
CA GLY A 24 15.08 17.62 16.55
C GLY A 24 15.10 16.10 16.33
N THR A 25 15.84 15.36 17.15
CA THR A 25 15.88 13.89 17.09
C THR A 25 14.49 13.29 17.37
N GLN A 26 13.80 13.78 18.40
CA GLN A 26 12.45 13.31 18.74
C GLN A 26 11.44 13.58 17.62
N LEU A 27 11.49 14.76 16.98
CA LEU A 27 10.61 15.10 15.86
C LEU A 27 10.88 14.25 14.62
N LEU A 28 12.16 13.97 14.33
CA LEU A 28 12.55 13.09 13.22
C LEU A 28 12.12 11.63 13.45
N GLU A 29 12.18 11.15 14.69
CA GLU A 29 11.71 9.82 15.05
C GLU A 29 10.18 9.68 14.94
N ALA A 30 9.44 10.71 15.35
CA ALA A 30 7.98 10.75 15.22
C ALA A 30 7.54 10.63 13.75
N LEU A 31 8.15 11.40 12.85
CA LEU A 31 7.92 11.33 11.39
C LEU A 31 8.20 9.93 10.82
N LYS A 32 9.27 9.27 11.28
CA LYS A 32 9.62 7.91 10.86
C LYS A 32 8.58 6.88 11.33
N GLY A 33 8.01 7.09 12.53
CA GLY A 33 6.95 6.25 13.10
C GLY A 33 5.64 6.33 12.31
N GLU A 34 5.28 7.50 11.79
CA GLU A 34 4.10 7.69 10.95
C GLU A 34 4.26 7.03 9.57
N GLY A 35 5.44 7.13 8.97
CA GLY A 35 5.78 6.40 7.73
C GLY A 35 5.66 4.89 7.90
N ARG A 36 6.23 4.33 8.99
CA ARG A 36 6.11 2.89 9.31
C ARG A 36 4.68 2.47 9.60
N ARG A 37 3.90 3.27 10.33
CA ARG A 37 2.49 2.96 10.61
C ARG A 37 1.64 2.99 9.35
N GLN A 38 1.96 3.85 8.38
CA GLN A 38 1.30 3.90 7.08
C GLN A 38 1.70 2.68 6.21
N GLU A 39 2.97 2.28 6.22
CA GLU A 39 3.46 1.06 5.56
C GLU A 39 2.90 -0.22 6.21
N GLU A 40 2.81 -0.30 7.54
CA GLU A 40 2.22 -1.42 8.29
C GLU A 40 0.71 -1.52 8.07
N ARG A 41 -0.02 -0.40 7.99
CA ARG A 41 -1.44 -0.39 7.58
C ARG A 41 -1.64 -0.88 6.15
N TRP A 42 -0.64 -0.74 5.28
CA TRP A 42 -0.64 -1.25 3.92
C TRP A 42 -0.02 -2.64 3.77
N SER A 43 0.60 -3.20 4.81
CA SER A 43 1.29 -4.49 4.78
C SER A 43 0.81 -5.54 5.81
N GLY A 44 -0.14 -5.23 6.70
CA GLY A 44 -0.77 -6.25 7.56
C GLY A 44 -1.61 -7.25 6.73
N SER A 45 -1.63 -8.56 6.99
CA SER A 45 -1.23 -9.29 8.19
C SER A 45 -0.93 -10.76 7.85
N ARG A 46 0.16 -11.32 8.40
CA ARG A 46 0.24 -12.76 8.68
C ARG A 46 -0.57 -13.00 9.95
N GLY A 47 -1.78 -13.54 9.79
CA GLY A 47 -2.68 -13.93 10.88
C GLY A 47 -3.86 -12.98 11.02
N THR A 48 -5.05 -13.48 10.65
CA THR A 48 -6.43 -12.99 10.93
C THR A 48 -6.77 -11.51 10.69
N GLY A 49 -5.88 -10.72 10.08
CA GLY A 49 -6.15 -9.34 9.65
C GLY A 49 -6.80 -9.27 8.26
N THR A 50 -7.43 -8.12 7.96
CA THR A 50 -7.98 -7.77 6.65
C THR A 50 -7.05 -8.24 5.53
N ARG A 51 -7.51 -9.19 4.71
CA ARG A 51 -6.76 -9.71 3.56
C ARG A 51 -6.66 -8.63 2.49
N TRP A 52 -5.50 -8.54 1.84
CA TRP A 52 -5.24 -7.60 0.75
C TRP A 52 -4.81 -8.37 -0.50
N LEU A 53 -5.36 -7.97 -1.65
CA LEU A 53 -4.96 -8.42 -2.97
C LEU A 53 -3.98 -7.40 -3.56
N ARG A 54 -2.75 -7.84 -3.84
CA ARG A 54 -1.74 -7.02 -4.50
C ARG A 54 -1.65 -7.40 -5.98
N VAL A 55 -1.92 -6.45 -6.85
CA VAL A 55 -1.91 -6.64 -8.30
C VAL A 55 -0.74 -5.86 -8.90
N ARG A 56 0.12 -6.56 -9.65
CA ARG A 56 1.20 -5.96 -10.44
C ARG A 56 1.00 -6.34 -11.90
N VAL A 57 0.87 -5.33 -12.76
CA VAL A 57 0.82 -5.54 -14.21
C VAL A 57 2.12 -5.04 -14.81
N THR A 58 2.79 -5.94 -15.51
CA THR A 58 4.02 -5.68 -16.23
C THR A 58 3.75 -5.87 -17.72
N ASP A 59 4.24 -4.95 -18.52
CA ASP A 59 4.27 -5.10 -19.97
C ASP A 59 5.28 -6.17 -20.36
N LEU A 60 4.86 -7.18 -21.13
CA LEU A 60 5.70 -8.33 -21.46
C LEU A 60 6.76 -8.03 -22.52
N GLU A 61 6.53 -7.03 -23.38
CA GLU A 61 7.47 -6.66 -24.44
C GLU A 61 8.58 -5.76 -23.91
N THR A 62 8.24 -4.82 -23.03
CA THR A 62 9.16 -3.81 -22.51
C THR A 62 9.69 -4.10 -21.11
N GLY A 63 9.06 -5.03 -20.37
CA GLY A 63 9.36 -5.32 -18.97
C GLY A 63 8.97 -4.22 -17.99
N GLN A 64 8.33 -3.13 -18.45
CA GLN A 64 7.99 -2.00 -17.62
C GLN A 64 6.71 -2.25 -16.83
N ARG A 65 6.70 -1.80 -15.57
CA ARG A 65 5.52 -1.88 -14.71
C ARG A 65 4.47 -0.87 -15.16
N LYS A 66 3.35 -1.35 -15.68
CA LYS A 66 2.20 -0.53 -16.08
C LYS A 66 1.32 -0.16 -14.89
N VAL A 67 1.07 -1.11 -13.98
CA VAL A 67 0.12 -0.92 -12.87
C VAL A 67 0.63 -1.58 -11.59
N ASN A 68 0.39 -0.94 -10.45
CA ASN A 68 0.66 -1.47 -9.11
C ASN A 68 -0.46 -1.05 -8.16
N ILE A 69 -1.31 -1.98 -7.76
CA ILE A 69 -2.50 -1.70 -6.95
C ILE A 69 -2.54 -2.64 -5.73
N ASN A 70 -3.02 -2.12 -4.61
CA ASN A 70 -3.32 -2.89 -3.39
C ASN A 70 -4.79 -2.69 -3.02
N LEU A 71 -5.58 -3.78 -3.03
CA LEU A 71 -7.02 -3.75 -2.79
C LEU A 71 -7.37 -4.55 -1.53
N PRO A 72 -8.20 -4.02 -0.62
CA PRO A 72 -8.80 -4.84 0.42
C PRO A 72 -9.66 -5.95 -0.19
N TRP A 73 -9.60 -7.15 0.37
CA TRP A 73 -10.40 -8.29 -0.11
C TRP A 73 -11.91 -8.01 -0.13
N SER A 74 -12.40 -7.18 0.79
CA SER A 74 -13.79 -6.74 0.83
C SER A 74 -14.21 -5.97 -0.43
N LEU A 75 -13.30 -5.23 -1.08
CA LEU A 75 -13.60 -4.55 -2.34
C LEU A 75 -13.54 -5.52 -3.52
N VAL A 76 -12.63 -6.49 -3.49
CA VAL A 76 -12.51 -7.50 -4.55
C VAL A 76 -13.77 -8.35 -4.63
N SER A 77 -14.32 -8.79 -3.50
CA SER A 77 -15.55 -9.61 -3.47
C SER A 77 -16.79 -8.88 -3.98
N VAL A 78 -16.92 -7.58 -3.70
CA VAL A 78 -17.98 -6.73 -4.25
C VAL A 78 -17.77 -6.55 -5.76
N GLY A 79 -16.55 -6.23 -6.18
CA GLY A 79 -16.18 -6.05 -7.58
C GLY A 79 -16.45 -7.31 -8.42
N ALA A 80 -16.12 -8.49 -7.91
CA ALA A 80 -16.38 -9.76 -8.57
C ALA A 80 -17.88 -10.02 -8.76
N LYS A 81 -18.70 -9.77 -7.74
CA LYS A 81 -20.16 -9.93 -7.83
C LYS A 81 -20.81 -8.96 -8.83
N MET A 82 -20.35 -7.71 -8.85
CA MET A 82 -20.83 -6.72 -9.83
C MET A 82 -20.33 -7.02 -11.25
N GLY A 83 -19.08 -7.46 -11.35
CA GLY A 83 -18.38 -7.77 -12.60
C GLY A 83 -18.77 -9.10 -13.24
N ALA A 84 -19.38 -10.04 -12.50
CA ALA A 84 -19.81 -11.34 -13.01
C ALA A 84 -20.72 -11.24 -14.25
N HIS A 85 -21.52 -10.19 -14.34
CA HIS A 85 -22.41 -9.92 -15.48
C HIS A 85 -21.67 -9.43 -16.73
N PHE A 86 -20.41 -9.03 -16.58
CA PHE A 86 -19.55 -8.51 -17.64
C PHE A 86 -18.37 -9.45 -17.95
N ALA A 87 -18.28 -10.58 -17.26
CA ALA A 87 -17.25 -11.57 -17.50
C ALA A 87 -17.47 -12.24 -18.87
N PRO A 88 -16.43 -12.40 -19.70
CA PRO A 88 -16.48 -13.25 -20.88
C PRO A 88 -16.92 -14.67 -20.48
N ALA A 89 -17.71 -15.33 -21.34
CA ALA A 89 -18.25 -16.66 -21.05
C ALA A 89 -17.15 -17.73 -20.87
N GLU A 90 -15.94 -17.48 -21.34
CA GLU A 90 -14.80 -18.38 -21.19
C GLU A 90 -14.12 -18.30 -19.81
N ILE A 91 -14.48 -17.32 -18.96
CA ILE A 91 -13.86 -17.11 -17.65
C ILE A 91 -14.82 -17.50 -16.53
N ASP A 92 -14.50 -18.57 -15.82
CA ASP A 92 -15.18 -18.91 -14.56
C ASP A 92 -14.64 -18.02 -13.43
N LEU A 93 -15.36 -16.93 -13.17
CA LEU A 93 -14.96 -15.96 -12.14
C LEU A 93 -15.05 -16.55 -10.73
N GLU A 94 -15.89 -17.56 -10.51
CA GLU A 94 -16.06 -18.19 -9.20
C GLU A 94 -14.85 -19.08 -8.88
N GLU A 95 -14.42 -19.90 -9.83
CA GLU A 95 -13.20 -20.70 -9.74
C GLU A 95 -11.95 -19.84 -9.49
N VAL A 96 -11.82 -18.73 -10.24
CA VAL A 96 -10.71 -17.78 -10.08
C VAL A 96 -10.70 -17.17 -8.68
N MET A 97 -11.86 -16.78 -8.17
CA MET A 97 -11.98 -16.20 -6.82
C MET A 97 -11.67 -17.22 -5.73
N GLU A 98 -12.05 -18.48 -5.91
CA GLU A 98 -11.74 -19.57 -5.00
C GLU A 98 -10.24 -19.88 -4.97
N ALA A 99 -9.59 -19.94 -6.13
CA ALA A 99 -8.14 -20.12 -6.23
C ALA A 99 -7.37 -18.99 -5.53
N ILE A 100 -7.78 -17.73 -5.74
CA ILE A 100 -7.18 -16.57 -5.05
C ILE A 100 -7.43 -16.64 -3.54
N HIS A 101 -8.61 -17.10 -3.10
CA HIS A 101 -8.91 -17.26 -1.69
C HIS A 101 -8.05 -18.35 -1.04
N ALA A 102 -7.80 -19.46 -1.75
CA ALA A 102 -6.93 -20.56 -1.36
C ALA A 102 -5.43 -20.20 -1.38
N GLY A 103 -5.06 -19.09 -2.04
CA GLY A 103 -3.70 -18.54 -2.04
C GLY A 103 -2.83 -18.95 -3.22
N ALA A 104 -3.46 -19.25 -4.38
CA ALA A 104 -2.79 -19.51 -5.65
C ALA A 104 -2.18 -18.25 -6.27
#